data_AF-F2NDX4-F1
#
_entry.id   AF-F2NDX4-F1
#
_cell.length_a   1.000
_cell.length_b   1.000
_cell.length_c   1.000
_cell.angle_alpha   90.00
_cell.angle_beta   90.00
_cell.angle_gamma   90.00
#
_symmetry.space_group_name_H-M   'P 1'
#
loop_
_entity.id
_entity.type
_entity.pdbx_description
1 polymer ?
#
loop_
_entity_poly.entity_id
_entity_poly.type
_entity_poly.pdbx_seq_one_letter_code
_entity_poly.pdbx_strand_id
1 'polypeptide(L)'
;MEHNGDYKNEFGWFADKPKVPKKLYNIKGILAGLAIFLILVTMPLWKNIGKVVPAPDPKLNTAAIMALPEKNRTCIEDKEFMRANHMLLLVSWRDEAVRNAHRDYINSKGKKYLASLSNNCLECHSNKSQFCDQCHNYVAVVPNCWGCHFEKEKKQVAQSEAK
;
A
#
# COMPACT_ATOMS: atom_id res chain seq x y z
N MET A 1 -12.84 -8.32 -26.01
CA MET A 1 -13.49 -9.55 -26.52
C MET A 1 -14.52 -9.09 -27.55
N GLU A 2 -14.06 -8.78 -28.75
CA GLU A 2 -14.94 -8.47 -29.87
C GLU A 2 -15.63 -9.78 -30.26
N HIS A 3 -16.94 -9.84 -30.03
CA HIS A 3 -17.79 -10.83 -30.68
C HIS A 3 -17.74 -10.56 -32.18
N ASN A 4 -16.71 -11.09 -32.84
CA ASN A 4 -16.62 -11.20 -34.29
C ASN A 4 -17.62 -12.26 -34.72
N GLY A 5 -18.89 -11.85 -34.89
CA GLY A 5 -19.84 -12.62 -35.66
C GLY A 5 -19.25 -12.87 -37.04
N ASP A 6 -19.08 -14.15 -37.39
CA ASP A 6 -18.58 -14.61 -38.69
C ASP A 6 -19.57 -14.19 -39.79
N TYR A 7 -19.39 -12.97 -40.30
CA TYR A 7 -20.16 -12.48 -41.44
C TYR A 7 -19.45 -12.96 -42.72
N LYS A 8 -19.99 -14.03 -43.33
CA LYS A 8 -19.61 -14.45 -44.68
C LYS A 8 -20.45 -13.64 -45.65
N ASN A 9 -19.88 -12.56 -46.19
CA ASN A 9 -20.45 -11.90 -47.35
C ASN A 9 -20.29 -12.80 -48.57
N GLU A 10 -21.36 -12.88 -49.37
CA GLU A 10 -21.53 -13.70 -50.57
C GLU A 10 -20.49 -13.43 -51.68
N PHE A 11 -19.64 -12.40 -51.51
CA PHE A 11 -18.64 -11.94 -52.49
C PHE A 11 -17.18 -12.18 -52.07
N GLY A 12 -16.92 -12.94 -50.98
CA GLY A 12 -15.58 -13.33 -50.56
C GLY A 12 -14.73 -12.21 -49.93
N TRP A 13 -13.56 -12.59 -49.41
CA TRP A 13 -12.65 -11.77 -48.58
C TRP A 13 -12.18 -10.44 -49.22
N PHE A 14 -12.32 -10.30 -50.55
CA PHE A 14 -11.87 -9.12 -51.30
C PHE A 14 -12.96 -8.06 -51.53
N ALA A 15 -14.20 -8.30 -51.09
CA ALA A 15 -15.27 -7.33 -51.20
C ALA A 15 -15.18 -6.27 -50.10
N ASP A 16 -15.35 -5.00 -50.48
CA ASP A 16 -15.44 -3.89 -49.53
C ASP A 16 -16.55 -4.15 -48.51
N LYS A 17 -16.25 -3.94 -47.22
CA LYS A 17 -17.24 -4.13 -46.16
C LYS A 17 -18.45 -3.23 -46.42
N PRO A 18 -19.69 -3.75 -46.38
CA PRO A 18 -20.87 -2.93 -46.58
C PRO A 18 -20.88 -1.82 -45.52
N LYS A 19 -20.94 -0.57 -45.97
CA LYS A 19 -21.10 0.59 -45.09
C LYS A 19 -22.53 0.62 -44.58
N VAL A 20 -22.83 -0.22 -43.60
CA VAL A 20 -24.11 -0.18 -42.89
C VAL A 20 -24.20 1.12 -42.09
N PRO A 21 -25.26 1.93 -42.25
CA PRO A 21 -25.45 3.11 -41.44
C PRO A 21 -25.63 2.67 -39.99
N LYS A 22 -24.65 2.96 -39.13
CA LYS A 22 -24.73 2.67 -37.69
C LYS A 22 -25.78 3.60 -37.07
N LYS A 23 -27.02 3.12 -37.01
CA LYS A 23 -28.12 3.85 -36.37
C LYS A 23 -28.12 3.54 -34.87
N LEU A 24 -27.58 4.46 -34.07
CA LEU A 24 -27.63 4.38 -32.61
C LEU A 24 -29.07 4.72 -32.15
N TYR A 25 -29.85 3.70 -31.81
CA TYR A 25 -31.20 3.88 -31.25
C TYR A 25 -31.11 4.37 -29.80
N ASN A 26 -32.01 5.28 -29.41
CA ASN A 26 -32.12 5.84 -28.06
C ASN A 26 -30.84 6.51 -27.51
N ILE A 27 -30.05 7.13 -28.39
CA ILE A 27 -28.79 7.80 -28.05
C ILE A 27 -28.93 8.80 -26.89
N LYS A 28 -30.06 9.51 -26.78
CA LYS A 28 -30.33 10.45 -25.66
C LYS A 28 -30.39 9.74 -24.30
N GLY A 29 -31.03 8.57 -24.23
CA GLY A 29 -31.10 7.78 -23.00
C GLY A 29 -29.76 7.17 -22.62
N ILE A 30 -28.99 6.71 -23.62
CA ILE A 30 -27.63 6.21 -23.43
C ILE A 30 -26.71 7.30 -22.89
N LEU A 31 -26.74 8.51 -23.48
CA LEU A 31 -25.95 9.65 -23.03
C LEU A 31 -26.34 10.09 -21.62
N ALA A 32 -27.63 10.12 -21.30
CA ALA A 32 -28.11 10.45 -19.97
C ALA A 32 -27.62 9.43 -18.92
N GLY A 33 -27.74 8.12 -19.22
CA GLY A 33 -27.26 7.06 -18.34
C GLY A 33 -25.75 7.09 -18.15
N LEU A 34 -24.99 7.34 -19.23
CA LEU A 34 -23.54 7.46 -19.18
C LEU A 34 -23.09 8.65 -18.34
N ALA A 35 -23.76 9.80 -18.48
CA ALA A 35 -23.46 10.98 -17.68
C ALA A 35 -23.70 10.73 -16.18
N ILE A 36 -24.84 10.10 -15.83
CA ILE A 36 -25.15 9.74 -14.43
C ILE A 36 -24.10 8.76 -13.87
N PHE A 37 -23.74 7.74 -14.64
CA PHE A 37 -22.72 6.78 -14.24
C PHE A 37 -21.36 7.44 -13.98
N LEU A 38 -20.91 8.30 -14.89
CA LEU A 38 -19.64 9.02 -14.74
C LEU A 38 -19.68 9.95 -13.52
N ILE A 39 -20.78 10.65 -13.27
CA ILE A 39 -20.94 11.49 -12.08
C ILE A 39 -20.82 10.65 -10.81
N LEU A 40 -21.53 9.52 -10.73
CA LEU A 40 -21.48 8.65 -9.54
C LEU A 40 -20.08 8.06 -9.30
N VAL A 41 -19.39 7.62 -10.35
CA VAL A 41 -18.04 7.03 -10.23
C VAL A 41 -16.98 8.08 -9.89
N THR A 42 -17.10 9.29 -10.43
CA THR A 42 -16.15 10.39 -10.17
C THR A 42 -16.45 11.19 -8.91
N MET A 43 -17.66 11.08 -8.35
CA MET A 43 -18.08 11.76 -7.11
C MET A 43 -17.08 11.61 -5.95
N PRO A 44 -16.55 10.42 -5.60
CA PRO A 44 -15.57 10.30 -4.52
C PRO A 44 -14.24 11.00 -4.85
N LEU A 45 -13.86 11.07 -6.12
CA LEU A 45 -12.62 11.74 -6.55
C LEU A 45 -12.71 13.25 -6.31
N TRP A 46 -13.88 13.86 -6.51
CA TRP A 46 -14.07 15.31 -6.29
C TRP A 46 -13.79 15.74 -4.86
N LYS A 47 -14.06 14.88 -3.85
CA LYS A 47 -13.72 15.17 -2.45
C LYS A 47 -12.21 15.21 -2.17
N ASN A 48 -11.40 14.69 -3.08
CA ASN A 48 -9.95 14.53 -2.95
C ASN A 48 -9.15 15.39 -3.94
N ILE A 49 -9.79 16.09 -4.87
CA ILE A 49 -9.12 17.01 -5.80
C ILE A 49 -8.41 18.12 -5.00
N GLY A 50 -7.10 18.28 -5.22
CA GLY A 50 -6.27 19.32 -4.59
C GLY A 50 -5.82 19.02 -3.15
N LYS A 51 -6.23 17.89 -2.54
CA LYS A 51 -5.72 17.48 -1.24
C LYS A 51 -4.37 16.78 -1.41
N VAL A 52 -3.31 17.42 -0.93
CA VAL A 52 -2.00 16.77 -0.78
C VAL A 52 -2.00 16.06 0.57
N VAL A 53 -1.85 14.73 0.56
CA VAL A 53 -1.63 13.99 1.81
C VAL A 53 -0.21 14.32 2.29
N PRO A 54 -0.04 14.97 3.44
CA PRO A 54 1.29 15.33 3.93
C PRO A 54 2.11 14.06 4.14
N ALA A 55 3.41 14.13 3.82
CA ALA A 55 4.31 13.03 4.10
C ALA A 55 4.31 12.72 5.62
N PRO A 56 4.37 11.44 6.01
CA PRO A 56 4.39 11.08 7.42
C PRO A 56 5.66 11.63 8.09
N ASP A 57 5.48 12.24 9.26
CA ASP A 57 6.56 12.72 10.11
C ASP A 57 6.62 11.90 11.41
N PRO A 58 7.26 10.72 11.37
CA PRO A 58 7.33 9.82 12.52
C PRO A 58 8.22 10.43 13.61
N LYS A 59 7.73 10.44 14.86
CA LYS A 59 8.48 10.99 15.99
C LYS A 59 9.61 10.06 16.39
N LEU A 60 10.85 10.51 16.21
CA LEU A 60 12.06 9.76 16.58
C LEU A 60 12.49 9.98 18.04
N ASN A 61 11.91 10.95 18.73
CA ASN A 61 12.29 11.33 20.09
C ASN A 61 11.44 10.60 21.13
N THR A 62 11.59 9.28 21.22
CA THR A 62 10.96 8.50 22.29
C THR A 62 11.75 8.61 23.58
N ALA A 63 11.09 8.39 24.72
CA ALA A 63 11.76 8.34 26.02
C ALA A 63 12.90 7.28 26.06
N ALA A 64 12.73 6.16 25.34
CA ALA A 64 13.75 5.12 25.22
C ALA A 64 15.01 5.62 24.48
N ILE A 65 14.84 6.35 23.38
CA ILE A 65 15.97 6.92 22.64
C ILE A 65 16.66 8.04 23.44
N MET A 66 15.88 8.85 24.16
CA MET A 66 16.43 9.89 25.03
C MET A 66 17.24 9.32 26.20
N ALA A 67 16.83 8.18 26.75
CA ALA A 67 17.56 7.47 27.80
C ALA A 67 18.85 6.81 27.30
N LEU A 68 19.00 6.56 26.00
CA LEU A 68 20.23 6.01 25.43
C LEU A 68 21.33 7.08 25.32
N PRO A 69 22.60 6.70 25.56
CA PRO A 69 23.76 7.53 25.25
C PRO A 69 23.74 7.94 23.77
N GLU A 70 24.15 9.17 23.45
CA GLU A 70 24.12 9.69 22.07
C GLU A 70 24.84 8.78 21.07
N LYS A 71 25.95 8.16 21.49
CA LYS A 71 26.72 7.19 20.69
C LYS A 71 25.93 5.95 20.28
N ASN A 72 24.90 5.59 21.04
CA ASN A 72 24.09 4.40 20.81
C ASN A 72 22.79 4.72 20.04
N ARG A 73 22.50 5.98 19.72
CA ARG A 73 21.34 6.42 18.92
C ARG A 73 21.57 6.17 17.43
N THR A 74 21.94 4.93 17.09
CA THR A 74 22.22 4.49 15.72
C THR A 74 21.09 3.61 15.21
N CYS A 75 20.44 4.03 14.13
CA CYS A 75 19.46 3.22 13.42
C CYS A 75 20.12 1.99 12.79
N ILE A 76 19.31 0.95 12.54
CA ILE A 76 19.74 -0.28 11.86
C ILE A 76 20.30 0.06 10.47
N GLU A 77 19.57 0.89 9.72
CA GLU A 77 19.95 1.41 8.40
C GLU A 77 19.62 2.91 8.32
N ASP A 78 20.05 3.55 7.23
CA ASP A 78 19.71 4.95 6.96
C ASP A 78 18.22 5.14 6.59
N LYS A 79 17.80 6.42 6.56
CA LYS A 79 16.40 6.79 6.39
C LYS A 79 15.89 6.45 4.99
N GLU A 80 16.72 6.66 3.98
CA GLU A 80 16.45 6.45 2.58
C GLU A 80 16.24 4.95 2.30
N PHE A 81 17.13 4.12 2.82
CA PHE A 81 17.05 2.66 2.77
C PHE A 81 15.80 2.17 3.47
N MET A 82 15.50 2.65 4.69
CA MET A 82 14.31 2.20 5.40
C MET A 82 13.04 2.57 4.62
N ARG A 83 12.95 3.75 4.03
CA ARG A 83 11.79 4.11 3.20
C ARG A 83 11.60 3.22 1.97
N ALA A 84 12.69 2.82 1.33
CA ALA A 84 12.64 1.99 0.13
C ALA A 84 12.48 0.49 0.44
N ASN A 85 13.09 0.00 1.52
CA ASN A 85 13.33 -1.43 1.75
C ASN A 85 12.80 -1.94 3.10
N HIS A 86 12.14 -1.12 3.93
CA HIS A 86 11.69 -1.52 5.26
C HIS A 86 10.95 -2.86 5.27
N MET A 87 9.98 -3.06 4.38
CA MET A 87 9.23 -4.31 4.33
C MET A 87 10.04 -5.47 3.76
N LEU A 88 10.94 -5.22 2.82
CA LEU A 88 11.83 -6.26 2.28
C LEU A 88 12.78 -6.78 3.36
N LEU A 89 13.34 -5.87 4.17
CA LEU A 89 14.16 -6.22 5.33
C LEU A 89 13.38 -7.05 6.35
N LEU A 90 12.15 -6.66 6.69
CA LEU A 90 11.35 -7.41 7.66
C LEU A 90 10.92 -8.79 7.13
N VAL A 91 10.63 -8.90 5.84
CA VAL A 91 10.30 -10.18 5.20
C VAL A 91 11.52 -11.10 5.18
N SER A 92 12.70 -10.59 4.84
CA SER A 92 13.92 -11.39 4.87
C SER A 92 14.26 -11.84 6.29
N TRP A 93 14.15 -10.95 7.28
CA TRP A 93 14.33 -11.30 8.69
C TRP A 93 13.39 -12.40 9.16
N ARG A 94 12.11 -12.32 8.77
CA ARG A 94 11.13 -13.36 9.08
C ARG A 94 11.51 -14.69 8.46
N ASP A 95 11.83 -14.69 7.16
CA ASP A 95 12.10 -15.92 6.43
C ASP A 95 13.40 -16.57 6.90
N GLU A 96 14.46 -15.80 7.14
CA GLU A 96 15.71 -16.30 7.73
C GLU A 96 15.49 -16.89 9.14
N ALA A 97 14.78 -16.16 10.00
CA ALA A 97 14.58 -16.58 11.39
C ALA A 97 13.69 -17.81 11.53
N VAL A 98 12.65 -17.93 10.68
CA VAL A 98 11.65 -19.00 10.76
C VAL A 98 12.02 -20.21 9.92
N ARG A 99 12.55 -20.01 8.70
CA ARG A 99 12.83 -21.10 7.75
C ARG A 99 14.26 -21.62 7.85
N ASN A 100 15.22 -20.72 8.03
CA ASN A 100 16.64 -21.06 8.00
C ASN A 100 17.27 -21.12 9.40
N ALA A 101 16.50 -20.80 10.45
CA ALA A 101 16.99 -20.63 11.82
C ALA A 101 18.16 -19.63 11.94
N HIS A 102 18.31 -18.75 10.96
CA HIS A 102 19.35 -17.73 10.92
C HIS A 102 18.80 -16.40 11.42
N ARG A 103 19.43 -15.84 12.46
CA ARG A 103 18.93 -14.63 13.12
C ARG A 103 19.93 -13.49 13.13
N ASP A 104 21.01 -13.59 12.36
CA ASP A 104 22.00 -12.52 12.29
C ASP A 104 21.74 -11.67 11.03
N TYR A 105 21.75 -10.35 11.18
CA TYR A 105 21.70 -9.40 10.09
C TYR A 105 22.91 -8.47 10.17
N ILE A 106 23.60 -8.26 9.06
CA ILE A 106 24.70 -7.30 8.96
C ILE A 106 24.20 -6.11 8.15
N ASN A 107 24.24 -4.92 8.75
CA ASN A 107 23.81 -3.71 8.07
C ASN A 107 24.84 -3.19 7.06
N SER A 108 24.48 -2.15 6.31
CA SER A 108 25.38 -1.45 5.37
C SER A 108 26.70 -0.96 5.98
N LYS A 109 26.75 -0.79 7.32
CA LYS A 109 27.91 -0.32 8.09
C LYS A 109 28.72 -1.47 8.71
N GLY A 110 28.39 -2.72 8.41
CA GLY A 110 29.08 -3.91 8.93
C GLY A 110 28.75 -4.27 10.38
N LYS A 111 27.78 -3.60 11.01
CA LYS A 111 27.32 -3.90 12.37
C LYS A 111 26.32 -5.04 12.34
N LYS A 112 26.52 -6.02 13.23
CA LYS A 112 25.61 -7.15 13.44
C LYS A 112 24.43 -6.74 14.32
N TYR A 113 23.24 -7.17 13.90
CA TYR A 113 21.98 -7.04 14.61
C TYR A 113 21.29 -8.40 14.65
N LEU A 114 20.55 -8.66 15.73
CA LEU A 114 19.66 -9.80 15.77
C LEU A 114 18.43 -9.51 14.89
N ALA A 115 17.99 -10.41 14.02
CA ALA A 115 16.80 -10.26 13.20
C ALA A 115 15.52 -10.37 14.06
N SER A 116 15.23 -9.31 14.81
CA SER A 116 14.13 -9.23 15.78
C SER A 116 13.55 -7.82 15.81
N LEU A 117 12.25 -7.70 15.54
CA LEU A 117 11.56 -6.42 15.61
C LEU A 117 11.59 -5.85 17.04
N SER A 118 11.34 -6.70 18.04
CA SER A 118 11.26 -6.30 19.44
C SER A 118 12.60 -5.85 20.01
N ASN A 119 13.68 -6.56 19.67
CA ASN A 119 15.02 -6.31 20.24
C ASN A 119 15.83 -5.26 19.45
N ASN A 120 15.24 -4.59 18.45
CA ASN A 120 15.94 -3.50 17.76
C ASN A 120 15.00 -2.32 17.52
N CYS A 121 13.96 -2.52 16.71
CA CYS A 121 13.08 -1.42 16.33
C CYS A 121 12.24 -0.94 17.52
N LEU A 122 11.59 -1.84 18.26
CA LEU A 122 10.71 -1.46 19.37
C LEU A 122 11.44 -1.08 20.65
N GLU A 123 12.70 -1.52 20.81
CA GLU A 123 13.55 -1.09 21.90
C GLU A 123 13.75 0.44 21.89
N CYS A 124 13.91 1.01 20.68
CA CYS A 124 14.01 2.45 20.48
C CYS A 124 12.64 3.09 20.18
N HIS A 125 11.82 2.49 19.31
CA HIS A 125 10.51 2.99 18.90
C HIS A 125 9.38 2.33 19.69
N SER A 126 9.39 2.57 21.01
CA SER A 126 8.39 2.00 21.93
C SER A 126 6.95 2.50 21.69
N ASN A 127 6.79 3.61 20.96
CA ASN A 127 5.49 4.17 20.64
C ASN A 127 5.05 3.84 19.20
N LYS A 128 4.27 2.77 19.05
CA LYS A 128 3.71 2.34 17.77
C LYS A 128 2.88 3.43 17.07
N SER A 129 1.98 4.11 17.80
CA SER A 129 1.03 5.07 17.21
C SER A 129 1.71 6.33 16.67
N GLN A 130 2.81 6.75 17.31
CA GLN A 130 3.58 7.93 16.91
C GLN A 130 4.72 7.64 15.93
N PHE A 131 5.00 6.36 15.64
CA PHE A 131 6.10 5.96 14.75
C PHE A 131 5.62 5.03 13.63
N CYS A 132 5.34 3.76 13.95
CA CYS A 132 4.95 2.75 12.95
C CYS A 132 3.65 3.15 12.22
N ASP A 133 2.63 3.58 12.97
CA ASP A 133 1.30 3.84 12.42
C ASP A 133 1.27 5.08 11.53
N GLN A 134 2.23 6.00 11.65
CA GLN A 134 2.32 7.17 10.78
C GLN A 134 2.49 6.74 9.32
N CYS A 135 3.39 5.79 9.05
CA CYS A 135 3.59 5.27 7.71
C CYS A 135 2.50 4.28 7.30
N HIS A 136 2.09 3.37 8.20
CA HIS A 136 1.08 2.35 7.87
C HIS A 136 -0.30 2.94 7.57
N ASN A 137 -0.72 3.97 8.30
CA ASN A 137 -1.96 4.69 8.00
C ASN A 137 -1.82 5.50 6.71
N TYR A 138 -0.65 6.11 6.46
CA TYR A 138 -0.39 6.86 5.23
C TYR A 138 -0.49 6.00 3.97
N VAL A 139 0.01 4.76 4.00
CA VAL A 139 -0.08 3.82 2.87
C VAL A 139 -1.31 2.90 2.95
N ALA A 140 -2.21 3.12 3.92
CA ALA A 140 -3.43 2.35 4.15
C ALA A 140 -3.21 0.83 4.26
N VAL A 141 -2.14 0.40 4.96
CA VAL A 141 -1.87 -1.03 5.21
C VAL A 141 -1.98 -1.35 6.69
N VAL A 142 -2.56 -2.51 7.00
CA VAL A 142 -2.68 -3.03 8.36
C VAL A 142 -1.70 -4.20 8.51
N PRO A 143 -0.60 -4.06 9.27
CA PRO A 143 0.33 -5.16 9.50
C PRO A 143 -0.36 -6.27 10.30
N ASN A 144 -0.28 -7.49 9.80
CA ASN A 144 -0.91 -8.66 10.44
C ASN A 144 -0.18 -9.15 11.70
N CYS A 145 1.06 -8.72 11.92
CA CYS A 145 1.89 -9.13 13.07
C CYS A 145 1.21 -8.83 14.41
N TRP A 146 0.53 -7.68 14.52
CA TRP A 146 -0.04 -7.20 15.79
C TRP A 146 -1.28 -8.01 16.23
N GLY A 147 -2.01 -8.62 15.29
CA GLY A 147 -3.22 -9.39 15.59
C GLY A 147 -2.97 -10.66 16.41
N CYS A 148 -1.73 -11.16 16.42
CA CYS A 148 -1.30 -12.31 17.22
C CYS A 148 -0.31 -11.93 18.33
N HIS A 149 0.52 -10.90 18.12
CA HIS A 149 1.56 -10.52 19.09
C HIS A 149 1.12 -9.45 20.12
N PHE A 150 -0.05 -8.83 19.94
CA PHE A 150 -0.59 -7.83 20.85
C PHE A 150 -2.06 -8.17 21.14
N GLU A 151 -2.31 -8.68 22.35
CA GLU A 151 -3.57 -9.31 22.76
C GLU A 151 -4.80 -8.37 22.78
N LYS A 152 -4.63 -7.08 22.45
CA LYS A 152 -5.68 -6.06 22.61
C LYS A 152 -5.82 -5.07 21.45
N GLU A 153 -5.89 -5.50 20.19
CA GLU A 153 -6.51 -4.66 19.14
C GLU A 153 -7.39 -5.48 18.17
N LYS A 154 -8.42 -6.15 18.70
CA LYS A 154 -9.63 -6.45 17.93
C LYS A 154 -10.47 -5.17 17.78
N LYS A 155 -9.98 -4.18 17.02
CA LYS A 155 -10.83 -3.17 16.38
C LYS A 155 -10.18 -2.78 15.06
N GLN A 156 -10.57 -3.55 14.04
CA GLN A 156 -10.22 -3.34 12.65
C GLN A 156 -10.69 -1.94 12.23
N VAL A 157 -9.76 -1.00 12.05
CA VAL A 157 -10.02 0.28 11.38
C VAL A 157 -10.06 0.02 9.87
N ALA A 158 -11.12 -0.67 9.46
CA ALA A 158 -11.67 -0.64 8.10
C ALA A 158 -13.16 -0.22 8.14
N GLN A 159 -13.71 0.07 9.34
CA GLN A 159 -15.12 0.41 9.53
C GLN A 159 -15.41 1.91 9.65
N SER A 160 -14.43 2.81 9.46
CA SER A 160 -14.69 4.26 9.50
C SER A 160 -15.04 4.88 8.15
N GLU A 161 -15.19 4.09 7.08
CA GLU A 161 -15.66 4.61 5.77
C GLU A 161 -17.17 4.44 5.54
N ALA A 162 -17.93 4.09 6.58
CA ALA A 162 -19.39 4.08 6.56
C ALA A 162 -19.97 4.97 7.66
N LYS A 163 -19.75 6.30 7.54
CA LYS A 163 -20.69 7.29 8.07
C LYS A 163 -20.67 8.56 7.21
#